data_AF-A0A659UE86-F1
#
_entry.id   AF-A0A659UE86-F1
#
_cell.length_a   1.000
_cell.length_b   1.000
_cell.length_c   1.000
_cell.angle_alpha   90.00
_cell.angle_beta   90.00
_cell.angle_gamma   90.00
#
_symmetry.space_group_name_H-M   'P 1'
#
loop_
_entity.id
_entity.type
_entity.pdbx_description
1 polymer ?
#
loop_
_entity_poly.entity_id
_entity_poly.type
_entity_poly.pdbx_seq_one_letter_code
_entity_poly.pdbx_strand_id
1 'polypeptide(L)'
;MSQSPYPAVTAGPPRPSLILRPGQIALPPGMERYTIQGNGAVLIEVEAGDTVTVRNVEGGQACELLAWDKSGVTDPGILGEKSNSNAAGIKALLAEG
;
A
#
# COMPACT_ATOMS: atom_id res chain seq x y z
N MET A 1 -30.19 2.95 60.98
CA MET A 1 -29.91 3.52 59.64
C MET A 1 -29.96 2.36 58.65
N SER A 2 -31.01 2.29 57.84
CA SER A 2 -31.22 1.20 56.87
C SER A 2 -30.41 1.52 55.61
N GLN A 3 -29.35 0.75 55.35
CA GLN A 3 -28.61 0.81 54.08
C GLN A 3 -29.42 0.03 53.04
N SER A 4 -29.87 0.71 52.00
CA SER A 4 -30.56 0.07 50.87
C SER A 4 -29.62 -0.93 50.18
N PRO A 5 -30.09 -2.13 49.81
CA PRO A 5 -29.27 -3.14 49.13
C PRO A 5 -28.95 -2.79 47.67
N TYR A 6 -29.45 -1.65 47.17
CA TYR A 6 -29.29 -1.25 45.78
C TYR A 6 -28.17 -0.22 45.59
N PRO A 7 -27.37 -0.33 44.52
CA PRO A 7 -26.35 0.66 44.20
C PRO A 7 -27.01 2.02 43.86
N ALA A 8 -26.30 3.10 44.16
CA ALA A 8 -26.74 4.44 43.78
C ALA A 8 -26.85 4.55 42.25
N VAL A 9 -28.03 4.89 41.74
CA VAL A 9 -28.29 5.07 40.31
C VAL A 9 -27.99 6.51 39.93
N THR A 10 -27.07 6.72 38.99
CA THR A 10 -26.83 8.04 38.40
C THR A 10 -27.96 8.35 37.41
N ALA A 11 -28.70 9.43 37.67
CA ALA A 11 -29.78 9.87 36.78
C ALA A 11 -29.21 10.47 35.48
N GLY A 12 -29.86 10.20 34.35
CA GLY A 12 -29.54 10.76 33.04
C GLY A 12 -29.44 9.72 31.93
N PRO A 13 -29.43 10.15 30.65
CA PRO A 13 -29.21 9.23 29.54
C PRO A 13 -27.81 8.61 29.66
N PRO A 14 -27.62 7.34 29.25
CA PRO A 14 -26.31 6.71 29.23
C PRO A 14 -25.35 7.53 28.36
N ARG A 15 -24.09 7.60 28.77
CA ARG A 15 -23.04 8.20 27.94
C ARG A 15 -23.02 7.46 26.59
N PRO A 16 -23.06 8.19 25.44
CA PRO A 16 -23.05 7.54 24.13
C PRO A 16 -21.81 6.65 24.00
N SER A 17 -22.01 5.46 23.43
CA SER A 17 -20.93 4.50 23.17
C SER A 17 -19.99 5.05 22.11
N LEU A 18 -18.68 4.95 22.38
CA LEU A 18 -17.64 5.23 21.38
C LEU A 18 -17.44 3.98 20.51
N ILE A 19 -17.48 4.13 19.19
CA ILE A 19 -17.06 3.05 18.29
C ILE A 19 -15.53 2.99 18.34
N LEU A 20 -15.01 2.07 19.14
CA LEU A 20 -13.61 1.68 19.07
C LEU A 20 -13.46 0.70 17.90
N ARG A 21 -12.43 0.88 17.06
CA ARG A 21 -12.03 -0.11 16.04
C ARG A 21 -10.65 -0.70 16.38
N PRO A 22 -10.51 -1.45 17.49
CA PRO A 22 -9.25 -2.11 17.79
C PRO A 22 -8.93 -3.11 16.68
N GLY A 23 -7.73 -3.04 16.10
CA GLY A 23 -7.29 -3.99 15.09
C GLY A 23 -7.78 -3.72 13.66
N GLN A 24 -8.25 -2.51 13.33
CA GLN A 24 -8.40 -2.15 11.92
C GLN A 24 -7.00 -2.09 11.28
N ILE A 25 -6.64 -3.15 10.54
CA ILE A 25 -5.39 -3.23 9.77
C ILE A 25 -5.51 -2.25 8.61
N ALA A 26 -5.15 -1.00 8.86
CA ALA A 26 -4.99 0.02 7.84
C ALA A 26 -3.52 0.11 7.45
N LEU A 27 -3.26 0.51 6.21
CA LEU A 27 -1.93 0.95 5.82
C LEU A 27 -1.57 2.19 6.67
N PRO A 28 -0.34 2.28 7.20
CA PRO A 28 0.22 3.54 7.67
C PRO A 28 -0.10 4.71 6.72
N PRO A 29 -0.34 5.91 7.27
CA PRO A 29 -0.48 7.12 6.45
C PRO A 29 0.71 7.27 5.48
N GLY A 30 0.42 7.60 4.22
CA GLY A 30 1.45 7.74 3.19
C GLY A 30 1.96 6.42 2.61
N MET A 31 1.35 5.27 2.95
CA MET A 31 1.67 4.00 2.31
C MET A 31 0.58 3.58 1.33
N GLU A 32 1.00 3.30 0.11
CA GLU A 32 0.18 2.73 -0.94
C GLU A 32 0.62 1.29 -1.21
N ARG A 33 -0.33 0.44 -1.63
CA ARG A 33 -0.06 -0.97 -1.94
C ARG A 33 -0.78 -1.37 -3.22
N TYR A 34 -0.01 -1.86 -4.16
CA TYR A 34 -0.49 -2.34 -5.45
C TYR A 34 -0.30 -3.85 -5.55
N THR A 35 -1.35 -4.57 -5.97
CA THR A 35 -1.28 -5.99 -6.30
C THR A 35 -1.29 -6.13 -7.82
N ILE A 36 -0.18 -6.60 -8.38
CA ILE A 36 -0.02 -6.81 -9.82
C ILE A 36 -0.37 -8.28 -10.12
N GLN A 37 -1.32 -8.49 -11.02
CA GLN A 37 -1.68 -9.85 -11.46
C GLN A 37 -0.57 -10.45 -12.34
N GLY A 38 -0.54 -11.78 -12.48
CA GLY A 38 0.37 -12.45 -13.41
C GLY A 38 0.18 -11.92 -14.83
N ASN A 39 1.30 -11.69 -15.53
CA ASN A 39 1.31 -10.99 -16.83
C ASN A 39 0.62 -9.61 -16.81
N GLY A 40 0.65 -8.93 -15.67
CA GLY A 40 0.16 -7.57 -15.50
C GLY A 40 1.28 -6.55 -15.36
N ALA A 41 0.95 -5.28 -15.54
CA ALA A 41 1.84 -4.15 -15.27
C ALA A 41 1.07 -3.02 -14.57
N VAL A 42 1.81 -2.16 -13.88
CA VAL A 42 1.27 -0.96 -13.23
C VAL A 42 2.27 0.18 -13.41
N LEU A 43 1.75 1.39 -13.59
CA LEU A 43 2.53 2.62 -13.53
C LEU A 43 2.21 3.31 -12.21
N ILE A 44 3.26 3.69 -11.48
CA ILE A 44 3.16 4.32 -10.15
C ILE A 44 4.00 5.58 -10.19
N GLU A 45 3.45 6.69 -9.70
CA GLU A 45 4.20 7.93 -9.52
C GLU A 45 5.10 7.81 -8.28
N VAL A 46 6.34 8.26 -8.40
CA VAL A 46 7.34 8.22 -7.31
C VAL A 46 7.94 9.61 -7.17
N GLU A 47 8.00 10.11 -5.95
CA GLU A 47 8.63 11.38 -5.59
C GLU A 47 9.93 11.17 -4.81
N ALA A 48 10.75 12.21 -4.76
CA ALA A 48 12.00 12.18 -4.01
C ALA A 48 11.71 12.02 -2.51
N GLY A 49 12.26 10.97 -1.90
CA GLY A 49 12.04 10.62 -0.50
C GLY A 49 11.12 9.41 -0.31
N ASP A 50 10.47 8.94 -1.37
CA ASP A 50 9.65 7.73 -1.31
C ASP A 50 10.49 6.47 -1.14
N THR A 51 9.89 5.46 -0.52
CA THR A 51 10.47 4.13 -0.39
C THR A 51 9.60 3.12 -1.12
N VAL A 52 10.12 2.57 -2.22
CA VAL A 52 9.43 1.55 -3.02
C VAL A 52 9.89 0.17 -2.58
N THR A 53 8.95 -0.69 -2.19
CA THR A 53 9.23 -2.09 -1.84
C THR A 53 8.48 -3.03 -2.78
N VAL A 54 9.22 -3.91 -3.45
CA VAL A 54 8.67 -4.97 -4.30
C VAL A 54 8.73 -6.28 -3.54
N ARG A 55 7.58 -6.94 -3.37
CA ARG A 55 7.48 -8.20 -2.64
C ARG A 55 7.00 -9.31 -3.56
N ASN A 56 7.86 -10.30 -3.77
CA ASN A 56 7.46 -11.55 -4.40
C ASN A 56 6.75 -12.43 -3.35
N VAL A 57 5.42 -12.35 -3.31
CA VAL A 57 4.61 -12.98 -2.25
C VAL A 57 4.50 -14.50 -2.37
N GLU A 58 4.44 -15.02 -3.60
CA GLU A 58 4.31 -16.44 -3.90
C GLU A 58 5.62 -17.09 -4.35
N GLY A 59 6.57 -16.30 -4.85
CA GLY A 59 7.82 -16.78 -5.44
C GLY A 59 7.69 -17.11 -6.93
N GLY A 60 8.81 -17.40 -7.59
CA GLY A 60 8.84 -17.92 -8.96
C GLY A 60 8.54 -16.92 -10.08
N GLN A 61 7.92 -15.78 -9.78
CA GLN A 61 7.65 -14.75 -10.78
C GLN A 61 8.80 -13.74 -10.86
N ALA A 62 9.50 -13.72 -12.00
CA ALA A 62 10.39 -12.62 -12.34
C ALA A 62 9.56 -11.38 -12.70
N CYS A 63 10.02 -10.20 -12.30
CA CYS A 63 9.41 -8.92 -12.67
C CYS A 63 10.46 -7.97 -13.25
N GLU A 64 10.03 -7.13 -14.19
CA GLU A 64 10.82 -6.02 -14.70
C GLU A 64 10.45 -4.76 -13.94
N LEU A 65 11.45 -3.97 -13.55
CA LEU A 65 11.25 -2.63 -13.01
C LEU A 65 11.79 -1.62 -14.02
N LEU A 66 10.96 -0.66 -14.36
CA LEU A 66 11.29 0.43 -15.25
C LEU A 66 11.07 1.74 -14.52
N ALA A 67 11.93 2.70 -14.81
CA ALA A 67 11.85 4.04 -14.25
C ALA A 67 12.07 5.07 -15.37
N TRP A 68 11.28 6.13 -15.33
CA TRP A 68 11.34 7.24 -16.26
C TRP A 68 11.32 8.54 -15.47
N ASP A 69 12.03 9.54 -15.98
CA ASP A 69 11.91 10.89 -15.47
C ASP A 69 10.62 11.58 -15.96
N LYS A 70 10.37 12.79 -15.47
CA LYS A 70 9.20 13.61 -15.85
C LYS A 70 9.19 14.03 -17.32
N SER A 71 10.32 13.88 -18.04
CA SER A 71 10.41 14.14 -19.48
C SER A 71 10.11 12.90 -20.33
N GLY A 72 9.89 11.75 -19.69
CA GLY A 72 9.65 10.46 -20.35
C GLY A 72 10.92 9.74 -20.77
N VAL A 73 12.10 10.22 -20.35
CA VAL A 73 13.38 9.54 -20.61
C VAL A 73 13.60 8.46 -19.55
N THR A 74 14.05 7.27 -19.97
CA THR A 74 14.36 6.17 -19.04
C THR A 74 15.49 6.55 -18.10
N ASP A 75 15.26 6.43 -16.79
CA ASP A 75 16.25 6.70 -15.75
C ASP A 75 16.18 5.65 -14.62
N PRO A 76 16.92 4.53 -14.74
CA PRO A 76 17.06 3.53 -13.68
C PRO A 76 17.70 4.08 -12.40
N GLY A 77 18.37 5.24 -12.46
CA GLY A 77 18.97 5.91 -11.31
C GLY A 77 17.95 6.32 -10.25
N ILE A 78 16.68 6.48 -10.62
CA ILE A 78 15.56 6.70 -9.68
C ILE A 78 15.45 5.55 -8.68
N LEU A 79 15.77 4.32 -9.10
CA LEU A 79 15.78 3.13 -8.25
C LEU A 79 17.16 2.84 -7.63
N GLY A 80 18.15 3.70 -7.85
CA GLY A 80 19.54 3.49 -7.42
C GLY A 80 20.28 2.42 -8.23
N GLU A 81 19.76 2.02 -9.38
CA GLU A 81 20.29 0.92 -10.19
C GLU A 81 20.79 1.36 -11.56
N LYS A 82 21.49 0.45 -12.25
CA LYS A 82 21.88 0.64 -13.65
C LYS A 82 20.94 -0.13 -14.57
N SER A 83 20.82 0.35 -15.81
CA SER A 83 20.12 -0.40 -16.85
C SER A 83 20.75 -1.78 -17.02
N ASN A 84 19.91 -2.83 -16.96
CA ASN A 84 20.34 -4.23 -17.00
C ASN A 84 19.44 -5.13 -17.87
N SER A 85 18.41 -4.56 -18.51
CA SER A 85 17.45 -5.29 -19.33
C SER A 85 16.94 -4.42 -20.48
N ASN A 86 16.40 -5.06 -21.52
CA ASN A 86 15.73 -4.39 -22.64
C ASN A 86 14.22 -4.23 -22.43
N ALA A 87 13.70 -4.61 -21.26
CA ALA A 87 12.28 -4.56 -20.91
C ALA A 87 11.38 -5.31 -21.91
N ALA A 88 11.73 -6.56 -22.20
CA ALA A 88 11.00 -7.37 -23.17
C ALA A 88 9.59 -7.73 -22.69
N GLY A 89 9.41 -7.94 -21.38
CA GLY A 89 8.13 -8.31 -20.79
C GLY A 89 7.06 -7.25 -21.00
N ILE A 90 7.35 -6.00 -20.61
CA ILE A 90 6.39 -4.90 -20.81
C ILE A 90 6.13 -4.61 -22.30
N LYS A 91 7.14 -4.74 -23.16
CA LYS A 91 6.97 -4.56 -24.61
C LYS A 91 6.02 -5.61 -25.21
N ALA A 92 6.17 -6.87 -24.79
CA ALA A 92 5.26 -7.93 -25.20
C ALA A 92 3.84 -7.65 -24.71
N LEU A 93 3.68 -7.30 -23.43
CA LEU A 93 2.38 -6.97 -22.85
C LEU A 93 1.67 -5.82 -23.58
N LEU A 94 2.40 -4.77 -23.95
CA LEU A 94 1.85 -3.64 -24.70
C LEU A 94 1.53 -3.97 -26.17
N ALA A 95 2.22 -4.96 -26.76
CA ALA A 95 1.98 -5.40 -28.14
C ALA A 95 0.78 -6.36 -28.26
N GLU A 96 0.43 -7.06 -27.17
CA GLU A 96 -0.73 -7.96 -27.08
C GLU A 96 -2.06 -7.23 -26.79
N GLY A 97 -2.02 -5.90 -26.60
CA GLY A 97 -3.17 -5.05 -26.22
C GLY A 97 -4.31 -5.02 -27.22
#